data_AF-A0A2D4M4X3-F1
#
_entry.id   AF-A0A2D4M4X3-F1
#
_cell.length_a   1.000
_cell.length_b   1.000
_cell.length_c   1.000
_cell.angle_alpha   90.00
_cell.angle_beta   90.00
_cell.angle_gamma   90.00
#
_symmetry.space_group_name_H-M   'P 1'
#
loop_
_entity.id
_entity.type
_entity.pdbx_description
1 polymer ?
#
loop_
_entity_poly.entity_id
_entity_poly.type
_entity_poly.pdbx_seq_one_letter_code
_entity_poly.pdbx_strand_id
1 'polypeptide(L)'
;DVCVVSFNHLVSSIFVLGERNLFCFKDNGQIRFIKKLDHSPSCFLPYSVSGTAINTLIGYHNSILHVYQDVTLKWATQLPHIPVAARLGKLLNLKGVIVTLSDNGCLQCSYLGTDPSLFQAPKVEARNINYGEYDAEMNKLQKIINEVKKIKDILPKSEKSEDFALGVTVLPDLDSVSQVVDSE
;
A
#
# COMPACT_ATOMS: atom_id res chain seq x y z
N ASP A 1 -7.79 -28.07 11.33
CA ASP A 1 -7.53 -27.84 12.78
C ASP A 1 -8.85 -28.00 13.55
N VAL A 2 -8.82 -28.44 14.81
CA VAL A 2 -10.01 -28.71 15.63
C VAL A 2 -9.84 -28.08 17.01
N CYS A 3 -10.85 -27.33 17.45
CA CYS A 3 -10.84 -26.67 18.75
C CYS A 3 -12.17 -26.89 19.45
N VAL A 4 -12.11 -27.46 20.66
CA VAL A 4 -13.27 -27.63 21.52
C VAL A 4 -13.25 -26.52 22.56
N VAL A 5 -14.35 -25.79 22.64
CA VAL A 5 -14.49 -24.66 23.57
C VAL A 5 -15.77 -24.78 24.38
N SER A 6 -15.65 -24.49 25.67
CA SER A 6 -16.76 -24.43 26.62
C SER A 6 -16.61 -23.11 27.39
N PHE A 7 -17.38 -22.10 26.99
CA PHE A 7 -17.31 -20.76 27.58
C PHE A 7 -18.38 -20.54 28.66
N ASN A 8 -19.48 -21.29 28.59
CA ASN A 8 -20.48 -21.39 29.65
C ASN A 8 -20.55 -22.87 30.03
N HIS A 9 -20.48 -23.21 31.33
CA HIS A 9 -20.48 -24.59 31.87
C HIS A 9 -21.64 -25.48 31.40
N LEU A 10 -22.61 -24.93 30.66
CA LEU A 10 -23.83 -25.59 30.21
C LEU A 10 -23.77 -26.03 28.74
N VAL A 11 -22.92 -25.44 27.89
CA VAL A 11 -22.92 -25.75 26.44
C VAL A 11 -21.50 -25.74 25.89
N SER A 12 -21.02 -26.92 25.50
CA SER A 12 -19.77 -27.08 24.75
C SER A 12 -20.02 -26.96 23.25
N SER A 13 -19.04 -26.43 22.52
CA SER A 13 -19.10 -26.29 21.06
C SER A 13 -17.79 -26.78 20.44
N ILE A 14 -17.91 -27.59 19.39
CA ILE A 14 -16.76 -28.17 18.69
C ILE A 14 -16.62 -27.42 17.38
N PHE A 15 -15.52 -26.69 17.23
CA PHE A 15 -15.21 -26.01 15.99
C PHE A 15 -14.19 -26.81 15.17
N VAL A 16 -14.50 -26.99 13.89
CA VAL A 16 -13.63 -27.70 12.94
C VAL A 16 -13.37 -26.78 11.77
N LEU A 17 -12.10 -26.42 11.58
CA LEU A 17 -11.63 -25.70 10.41
C LEU A 17 -11.17 -26.71 9.36
N GLY A 18 -11.96 -26.84 8.30
CA GLY A 18 -11.57 -27.54 7.08
C GLY A 18 -10.93 -26.60 6.07
N GLU A 19 -10.53 -27.13 4.92
CA GLU A 19 -9.81 -26.37 3.89
C GLU A 19 -10.67 -25.29 3.19
N ARG A 20 -11.99 -25.47 3.17
CA ARG A 20 -12.94 -24.57 2.48
C ARG A 20 -14.15 -24.19 3.32
N ASN A 21 -14.30 -24.77 4.50
CA ASN A 21 -15.48 -24.59 5.35
C ASN A 21 -15.08 -24.58 6.83
N LEU A 22 -15.72 -23.72 7.60
CA LEU A 22 -15.73 -23.76 9.06
C LEU A 22 -17.04 -24.41 9.52
N PHE A 23 -16.92 -25.40 10.40
CA PHE A 23 -18.04 -26.08 11.01
C PHE A 23 -18.07 -25.80 12.51
N CYS A 24 -19.26 -25.57 13.04
CA CYS A 24 -19.52 -25.58 14.48
C CYS A 24 -20.53 -26.68 14.79
N PHE A 25 -20.14 -27.62 15.63
CA PHE A 25 -21.01 -28.69 16.13
C PHE A 25 -21.40 -28.42 17.58
N LYS A 26 -22.58 -28.90 17.94
CA LYS A 26 -23.00 -29.08 19.33
C LYS A 26 -22.31 -30.31 19.92
N ASP A 27 -22.39 -30.45 21.24
CA ASP A 27 -21.95 -31.63 22.00
C ASP A 27 -22.60 -32.95 21.53
N ASN A 28 -23.85 -32.91 21.08
CA ASN A 28 -24.58 -34.06 20.54
C ASN A 28 -24.22 -34.42 19.08
N GLY A 29 -23.21 -33.78 18.49
CA GLY A 29 -22.76 -34.03 17.11
C GLY A 29 -23.63 -33.37 16.03
N GLN A 30 -24.73 -32.70 16.38
CA GLN A 30 -25.50 -31.92 15.40
C GLN A 30 -24.71 -30.67 14.98
N ILE A 31 -24.81 -30.35 13.69
CA ILE A 31 -24.24 -29.13 13.13
C ILE A 31 -25.06 -27.93 13.66
N ARG A 32 -24.39 -26.99 14.32
CA ARG A 32 -24.96 -25.70 14.71
C ARG A 32 -24.98 -24.75 13.52
N PHE A 33 -23.85 -24.62 12.82
CA PHE A 33 -23.75 -23.86 11.59
C PHE A 33 -22.56 -24.33 10.74
N ILE A 34 -22.63 -23.99 9.45
CA ILE A 34 -21.54 -24.16 8.49
C ILE A 34 -21.30 -22.82 7.83
N LYS A 35 -20.05 -22.39 7.76
CA LYS A 35 -19.61 -21.22 7.00
C LYS A 35 -18.69 -21.67 5.88
N LYS A 36 -19.12 -21.46 4.63
CA LYS A 36 -18.24 -21.56 3.48
C LYS A 36 -17.24 -20.40 3.49
N LEU A 37 -15.97 -20.72 3.31
CA LEU A 37 -14.87 -19.76 3.26
C LEU A 37 -14.55 -19.47 1.80
N ASP A 38 -14.37 -18.18 1.48
CA ASP A 38 -14.04 -17.75 0.11
C ASP A 38 -12.55 -17.92 -0.21
N HIS A 39 -11.72 -17.99 0.83
CA HIS A 39 -10.27 -18.14 0.74
C HIS A 39 -9.80 -19.31 1.62
N SER A 40 -8.64 -19.87 1.27
CA SER A 40 -8.02 -20.95 2.04
C SER A 40 -7.55 -20.43 3.41
N PRO A 41 -8.05 -21.00 4.52
CA PRO A 41 -7.62 -20.60 5.86
C PRO A 41 -6.27 -21.24 6.20
N SER A 42 -5.44 -20.53 6.94
CA SER A 42 -4.15 -21.00 7.45
C SER A 42 -4.22 -21.45 8.92
N CYS A 43 -4.93 -20.70 9.76
CA CYS A 43 -5.11 -20.99 11.17
C CYS A 43 -6.44 -20.45 11.70
N PHE A 44 -6.92 -20.97 12.83
CA PHE A 44 -8.09 -20.40 13.49
C PHE A 44 -8.02 -20.50 15.01
N LEU A 45 -8.83 -19.67 15.68
CA LEU A 45 -8.99 -19.70 17.13
C LEU A 45 -10.39 -19.20 17.53
N PRO A 46 -11.26 -20.07 18.07
CA PRO A 46 -12.46 -19.63 18.75
C PRO A 46 -12.13 -19.03 20.12
N TYR A 47 -12.77 -17.91 20.46
CA TYR A 47 -12.57 -17.20 21.72
C TYR A 47 -13.86 -16.52 22.19
N SER A 48 -13.96 -16.26 23.49
CA SER A 48 -15.04 -15.47 24.06
C SER A 48 -14.49 -14.34 24.91
N VAL A 49 -15.03 -13.14 24.75
CA VAL A 49 -14.63 -11.94 25.49
C VAL A 49 -15.53 -11.71 26.71
N SER A 50 -16.82 -12.01 26.58
CA SER A 50 -17.83 -11.65 27.59
C SER A 50 -18.77 -12.80 27.96
N GLY A 51 -18.48 -14.04 27.55
CA GLY A 51 -19.29 -15.24 27.86
C GLY A 51 -20.64 -15.32 27.12
N THR A 52 -21.08 -14.23 26.48
CA THR A 52 -22.37 -14.16 25.76
C THR A 52 -22.29 -14.64 24.33
N ALA A 53 -21.17 -14.40 23.65
CA ALA A 53 -20.95 -14.80 22.26
C ALA A 53 -19.59 -15.45 22.07
N ILE A 54 -19.53 -16.37 21.12
CA ILE A 54 -18.30 -17.01 20.66
C ILE A 54 -17.88 -16.32 19.38
N ASN A 55 -16.70 -15.71 19.43
CA ASN A 55 -16.05 -15.16 18.26
C ASN A 55 -15.04 -16.18 17.73
N THR A 56 -14.81 -16.18 16.43
CA THR A 56 -13.82 -17.05 15.78
C THR A 56 -12.87 -16.19 14.98
N LEU A 57 -11.60 -16.25 15.33
CA LEU A 57 -10.52 -15.64 14.59
C LEU A 57 -10.05 -16.61 13.52
N ILE A 58 -9.95 -16.18 12.26
CA ILE A 58 -9.50 -17.00 11.13
C ILE A 58 -8.42 -16.22 10.40
N GLY A 59 -7.24 -16.82 10.31
CA GLY A 59 -6.15 -16.35 9.45
C GLY A 59 -6.21 -17.06 8.11
N TYR A 60 -5.84 -16.34 7.05
CA TYR A 60 -5.86 -16.84 5.67
C TYR A 60 -4.47 -16.77 5.04
N HIS A 61 -4.28 -17.55 3.98
CA HIS A 61 -3.04 -17.55 3.19
C HIS A 61 -2.79 -16.28 2.38
N ASN A 62 -3.78 -15.38 2.26
CA ASN A 62 -3.61 -14.05 1.67
C ASN A 62 -3.18 -12.99 2.72
N SER A 63 -2.67 -13.43 3.88
CA SER A 63 -2.28 -12.58 5.00
C SER A 63 -3.43 -11.72 5.55
N ILE A 64 -4.69 -12.11 5.35
CA ILE A 64 -5.84 -11.45 5.97
C ILE A 64 -6.23 -12.19 7.24
N LEU A 65 -6.64 -11.45 8.26
CA LEU A 65 -7.20 -11.96 9.51
C LEU A 65 -8.64 -11.50 9.66
N HIS A 66 -9.57 -12.43 9.77
CA HIS A 66 -10.98 -12.16 10.02
C HIS A 66 -11.38 -12.54 11.44
N VAL A 67 -12.28 -11.75 12.01
CA VAL A 67 -13.03 -12.08 13.22
C VAL A 67 -14.48 -12.26 12.85
N TYR A 68 -14.96 -13.48 13.02
CA TYR A 68 -16.36 -13.85 12.87
C TYR A 68 -17.04 -13.92 14.23
N GLN A 69 -18.31 -13.53 14.26
CA GLN A 69 -19.24 -13.91 15.32
C GLN A 69 -20.24 -14.87 14.66
N ASP A 70 -20.18 -16.14 15.05
CA ASP A 70 -20.82 -17.26 14.35
C ASP A 70 -20.47 -17.29 12.84
N VAL A 71 -21.40 -16.87 11.98
CA VAL A 71 -21.24 -16.81 10.50
C VAL A 71 -21.03 -15.39 9.97
N THR A 72 -21.20 -14.38 10.82
CA THR A 72 -21.17 -12.95 10.47
C THR A 72 -19.76 -12.40 10.66
N LEU A 73 -19.19 -11.83 9.59
CA LEU A 73 -17.92 -11.12 9.67
C LEU A 73 -18.09 -9.84 10.50
N LYS A 74 -17.32 -9.68 11.57
CA LYS A 74 -17.34 -8.50 12.43
C LYS A 74 -16.16 -7.58 12.21
N TRP A 75 -15.01 -8.15 11.87
CA TRP A 75 -13.80 -7.37 11.67
C TRP A 75 -12.84 -8.11 10.73
N ALA A 76 -12.06 -7.33 9.99
CA ALA A 76 -11.04 -7.84 9.08
C ALA A 76 -9.83 -6.90 9.11
N THR A 77 -8.63 -7.46 9.06
CA THR A 77 -7.40 -6.68 8.88
C THR A 77 -6.41 -7.42 8.01
N GLN A 78 -5.49 -6.66 7.43
CA GLN A 78 -4.34 -7.19 6.73
C GLN A 78 -3.18 -7.34 7.71
N LEU A 79 -2.61 -8.54 7.77
CA LEU A 79 -1.38 -8.84 8.49
C LEU A 79 -0.17 -8.68 7.57
N PRO A 80 1.01 -8.35 8.12
CA PRO A 80 2.25 -8.25 7.35
C PRO A 80 2.81 -9.62 6.92
N HIS A 81 2.29 -10.72 7.45
CA HIS A 81 2.69 -12.10 7.13
C HIS A 81 1.49 -13.05 7.22
N ILE A 82 1.65 -14.26 6.67
CA ILE A 82 0.66 -15.33 6.77
C ILE A 82 0.76 -15.96 8.18
N PRO A 83 -0.31 -15.95 8.98
CA PRO A 83 -0.28 -16.55 10.31
C PRO A 83 -0.42 -18.07 10.21
N VAL A 84 0.52 -18.82 10.78
CA VAL A 84 0.45 -20.27 10.95
C VAL A 84 -0.22 -20.63 12.28
N ALA A 85 -0.03 -19.79 13.30
CA ALA A 85 -0.73 -19.92 14.57
C ALA A 85 -1.18 -18.54 15.07
N ALA A 86 -2.37 -18.51 15.67
CA ALA A 86 -2.90 -17.34 16.34
C ALA A 86 -3.39 -17.70 17.76
N ARG A 87 -3.06 -16.85 18.73
CA ARG A 87 -3.47 -16.99 20.13
C ARG A 87 -3.91 -15.64 20.68
N LEU A 88 -4.84 -15.68 21.63
CA LEU A 88 -5.19 -14.52 22.44
C LEU A 88 -4.51 -14.62 23.79
N GLY A 89 -3.89 -13.53 24.21
CA GLY A 89 -3.16 -13.45 25.46
C GLY A 89 -3.51 -12.21 26.28
N LYS A 90 -3.03 -12.23 27.52
CA LYS A 90 -2.91 -11.02 28.35
C LYS A 90 -1.45 -10.61 28.38
N LEU A 91 -1.10 -9.51 27.71
CA LEU A 91 0.26 -8.97 27.69
C LEU A 91 0.24 -7.57 28.31
N LEU A 92 1.21 -7.26 29.18
CA LEU A 92 1.38 -5.92 29.75
C LEU A 92 0.09 -5.33 30.36
N ASN A 93 -0.68 -6.16 31.06
CA ASN A 93 -2.01 -5.83 31.61
C ASN A 93 -3.14 -5.58 30.61
N LEU A 94 -2.89 -5.67 29.30
CA LEU A 94 -3.92 -5.62 28.26
C LEU A 94 -4.46 -7.03 28.00
N LYS A 95 -5.77 -7.21 28.17
CA LYS A 95 -6.47 -8.45 27.80
C LYS A 95 -6.89 -8.40 26.33
N GLY A 96 -6.85 -9.54 25.65
CA GLY A 96 -7.34 -9.64 24.27
C GLY A 96 -6.32 -9.24 23.22
N VAL A 97 -5.02 -9.33 23.54
CA VAL A 97 -3.96 -9.13 22.55
C VAL A 97 -3.90 -10.34 21.65
N ILE A 98 -3.95 -10.11 20.33
CA ILE A 98 -3.81 -11.13 19.30
C ILE A 98 -2.32 -11.32 19.03
N VAL A 99 -1.84 -12.54 19.26
CA VAL A 99 -0.48 -12.96 18.97
C VAL A 99 -0.53 -13.84 17.73
N THR A 100 0.16 -13.44 16.66
CA THR A 100 0.29 -14.21 15.42
C THR A 100 1.74 -14.65 15.21
N LEU A 101 1.93 -15.87 14.73
CA LEU A 101 3.22 -16.47 14.41
C LEU A 101 3.22 -16.94 12.95
N SER A 102 4.24 -16.57 12.17
CA SER A 102 4.49 -17.10 10.82
C SER A 102 5.38 -18.36 10.83
N ASP A 103 5.43 -19.04 9.69
CA ASP A 103 6.38 -20.12 9.40
C ASP A 103 7.84 -19.66 9.42
N ASN A 104 8.11 -18.43 8.99
CA ASN A 104 9.43 -17.82 8.96
C ASN A 104 9.93 -17.33 10.33
N GLY A 105 9.18 -17.58 11.41
CA GLY A 105 9.55 -17.16 12.76
C GLY A 105 9.20 -15.70 13.10
N CYS A 106 8.39 -15.02 12.30
CA CYS A 106 7.90 -13.68 12.63
C CYS A 106 6.80 -13.79 13.69
N LEU A 107 7.03 -13.21 14.86
CA LEU A 107 6.07 -13.11 15.95
C LEU A 107 5.56 -11.67 16.07
N GLN A 108 4.25 -11.47 16.01
CA GLN A 108 3.62 -10.15 16.15
C GLN A 108 2.52 -10.17 17.21
N CYS A 109 2.48 -9.13 18.04
CA CYS A 109 1.41 -8.87 18.99
C CYS A 109 0.64 -7.63 18.54
N SER A 110 -0.65 -7.79 18.30
CA SER A 110 -1.55 -6.76 17.77
C SER A 110 -2.80 -6.64 18.62
N TYR A 111 -3.47 -5.49 18.57
CA TYR A 111 -4.78 -5.27 19.16
C TYR A 111 -5.78 -4.92 18.05
N LEU A 112 -7.07 -5.16 18.29
CA LEU A 112 -8.13 -4.77 17.35
C LEU A 112 -8.20 -3.24 17.30
N GLY A 113 -8.00 -2.66 16.12
CA GLY A 113 -8.15 -1.21 15.92
C GLY A 113 -9.56 -0.76 16.31
N THR A 114 -9.64 0.31 17.10
CA THR A 114 -10.89 0.83 17.67
C THR A 114 -11.65 1.78 16.76
N ASP A 115 -11.05 2.23 15.66
CA ASP A 115 -11.70 3.13 14.70
C ASP A 115 -11.94 2.44 13.36
N PRO A 116 -13.20 2.30 12.90
CA PRO A 116 -13.42 2.16 11.48
C PRO A 116 -12.83 3.41 10.84
N SER A 117 -11.81 3.27 10.00
CA SER A 117 -11.34 4.38 9.19
C SER A 117 -12.48 4.79 8.28
N LEU A 118 -13.33 5.72 8.74
CA LEU A 118 -14.03 6.63 7.87
C LEU A 118 -12.92 7.42 7.20
N PHE A 119 -12.36 6.87 6.13
CA PHE A 119 -11.56 7.65 5.21
C PHE A 119 -12.52 8.62 4.56
N GLN A 120 -12.83 9.69 5.29
CA GLN A 120 -13.33 10.90 4.72
C GLN A 120 -12.09 11.50 4.10
N ALA A 121 -11.97 11.39 2.77
CA ALA A 121 -10.96 12.12 2.03
C ALA A 121 -10.95 13.54 2.61
N PRO A 122 -9.78 14.07 3.05
CA PRO A 122 -9.73 15.41 3.61
C PRO A 122 -10.51 16.29 2.65
N LYS A 123 -11.56 16.96 3.15
CA LYS A 123 -12.29 17.90 2.31
C LYS A 123 -11.21 18.78 1.72
N VAL A 124 -11.08 18.75 0.39
CA VAL A 124 -10.20 19.66 -0.30
C VAL A 124 -10.78 21.01 0.05
N GLU A 125 -10.26 21.64 1.11
CA GLU A 125 -10.38 23.07 1.25
C GLU A 125 -9.85 23.54 -0.07
N ALA A 126 -10.74 24.09 -0.90
CA ALA A 126 -10.33 24.77 -2.10
C ALA A 126 -9.27 25.73 -1.60
N ARG A 127 -7.99 25.36 -1.79
CA ARG A 127 -6.89 26.31 -1.72
C ARG A 127 -7.45 27.48 -2.50
N ASN A 128 -7.50 28.66 -1.88
CA ASN A 128 -7.93 29.86 -2.58
C ASN A 128 -6.94 30.04 -3.74
N ILE A 129 -7.20 29.34 -4.85
CA ILE A 129 -6.43 29.43 -6.07
C ILE A 129 -6.77 30.82 -6.55
N ASN A 130 -5.81 31.72 -6.43
CA ASN A 130 -5.95 33.08 -6.89
C ASN A 130 -5.98 33.05 -8.43
N TYR A 131 -7.17 32.81 -8.99
CA TYR A 131 -7.38 32.68 -10.44
C TYR A 131 -6.84 33.87 -11.22
N GLY A 132 -6.76 35.07 -10.60
CA GLY A 132 -6.19 36.26 -11.23
C GLY A 132 -4.69 36.19 -11.46
N GLU A 133 -3.91 35.68 -10.49
CA GLU A 133 -2.46 35.50 -10.65
C GLU A 133 -2.15 34.39 -11.65
N TYR A 134 -2.91 33.29 -11.59
CA TYR A 134 -2.74 32.17 -12.51
C TYR A 134 -3.04 32.56 -13.96
N ASP A 135 -4.11 33.31 -14.20
CA ASP A 135 -4.46 33.78 -15.55
C ASP A 135 -3.44 34.81 -16.07
N ALA A 136 -2.90 35.66 -15.20
CA ALA A 136 -1.84 36.59 -15.57
C ALA A 136 -0.54 35.87 -15.98
N GLU A 137 -0.12 34.84 -15.24
CA GLU A 137 1.03 34.01 -15.60
C GLU A 137 0.77 33.20 -16.88
N MET A 138 -0.42 32.61 -17.02
CA MET A 138 -0.81 31.86 -18.21
C MET A 138 -0.77 32.74 -19.46
N ASN A 139 -1.31 33.95 -19.40
CA ASN A 139 -1.29 34.90 -20.52
C ASN A 139 0.14 35.35 -20.86
N LYS A 140 1.01 35.57 -19.87
CA LYS A 140 2.43 35.89 -20.10
C LYS A 140 3.15 34.74 -20.81
N LEU A 141 2.99 33.51 -20.32
CA LEU A 141 3.62 32.32 -20.90
C LEU A 141 3.09 32.05 -22.31
N GLN A 142 1.79 32.21 -22.55
CA GLN A 142 1.20 32.05 -23.89
C GLN A 142 1.70 33.10 -24.89
N LYS A 143 1.93 34.34 -24.46
CA LYS A 143 2.56 35.37 -25.32
C LYS A 143 3.97 34.97 -25.74
N ILE A 144 4.79 34.52 -24.80
CA ILE A 144 6.15 34.04 -25.08
C ILE A 144 6.11 32.84 -26.05
N ILE A 145 5.22 31.88 -25.82
CA ILE A 145 5.04 30.71 -26.69
C ILE A 145 4.65 31.14 -28.12
N ASN A 146 3.73 32.11 -28.26
CA ASN A 146 3.30 32.62 -29.55
C ASN A 146 4.39 33.41 -30.28
N GLU A 147 5.20 34.18 -29.56
CA GLU A 147 6.35 34.88 -30.13
C GLU A 147 7.40 33.89 -30.65
N VAL A 148 7.75 32.87 -29.86
CA VAL A 148 8.68 31.81 -30.30
C VAL A 148 8.12 31.01 -31.46
N LYS A 149 6.80 30.74 -31.49
CA LYS A 149 6.14 30.06 -32.61
C LYS A 149 6.17 30.90 -33.89
N LYS A 150 5.87 32.20 -33.80
CA LYS A 150 5.98 33.14 -34.93
C LYS A 150 7.41 33.23 -35.46
N ILE A 151 8.41 33.25 -34.58
CA ILE A 151 9.83 33.28 -34.96
C ILE A 151 10.24 31.98 -35.67
N LYS A 152 9.71 30.82 -35.23
CA LYS A 152 9.97 29.52 -35.88
C LYS A 152 9.30 29.37 -37.26
N ASP A 153 8.14 30.00 -37.49
CA ASP A 153 7.45 29.95 -38.80
C ASP A 153 8.09 30.86 -39.87
N ILE A 154 8.96 31.81 -39.48
CA ILE A 154 9.59 32.79 -40.40
C ILE A 154 11.04 32.42 -40.76
N LEU A 155 11.66 31.44 -40.10
CA LEU A 155 13.07 31.07 -40.35
C LEU A 155 13.22 29.60 -40.78
N PRO A 156 13.80 29.29 -41.95
CA PRO A 156 14.27 27.94 -42.23
C PRO A 156 15.40 27.62 -41.25
N LYS A 157 15.44 26.39 -40.73
CA LYS A 157 16.42 25.89 -39.74
C LYS A 157 17.82 26.50 -39.94
N SER A 158 18.12 27.57 -39.22
CA SER A 158 19.48 28.08 -39.06
C SER A 158 19.99 27.50 -37.76
N GLU A 159 20.83 26.49 -37.89
CA GLU A 159 21.69 26.06 -36.79
C GLU A 159 22.59 27.24 -36.41
N LYS A 160 22.61 27.53 -35.10
CA LYS A 160 23.57 28.36 -34.37
C LYS A 160 23.45 29.87 -34.56
N SER A 161 22.64 30.49 -33.69
CA SER A 161 22.90 31.84 -33.21
C SER A 161 24.15 31.78 -32.30
N GLU A 162 25.33 31.89 -32.90
CA GLU A 162 26.49 32.36 -32.15
C GLU A 162 26.34 33.89 -32.08
N ASP A 163 25.99 34.41 -30.90
CA ASP A 163 25.79 35.86 -30.65
C ASP A 163 27.06 36.69 -30.89
N PHE A 164 28.16 36.06 -31.29
CA PHE A 164 29.40 36.70 -31.68
C PHE A 164 30.19 35.85 -32.68
N ALA A 165 30.25 36.27 -33.94
CA ALA A 165 31.10 35.67 -34.95
C ALA A 165 32.25 36.63 -35.31
N LEU A 166 33.47 36.30 -34.87
CA LEU A 166 34.68 37.06 -35.18
C LEU A 166 35.33 36.49 -36.45
N GLY A 167 35.19 37.18 -37.57
CA GLY A 167 35.90 36.84 -38.81
C GLY A 167 37.28 37.52 -38.84
N VAL A 168 38.35 36.72 -38.84
CA VAL A 168 39.72 37.21 -39.08
C VAL A 168 40.13 36.85 -40.50
N THR A 169 40.38 37.85 -41.33
CA THR A 169 40.91 37.68 -42.68
C THR A 169 42.40 37.96 -42.67
N VAL A 170 43.21 36.93 -42.96
CA VAL A 170 44.66 37.06 -43.12
C VAL A 170 44.98 37.25 -44.61
N LEU A 171 45.82 38.24 -44.94
CA LEU A 171 46.30 38.45 -46.31
C LEU A 171 47.29 37.34 -46.72
N PRO A 172 47.23 36.83 -47.96
CA PRO A 172 47.99 35.65 -48.38
C PRO A 172 49.52 35.85 -48.53
N ASP A 173 50.07 37.04 -48.33
CA ASP A 173 51.50 37.34 -48.59
C ASP A 173 52.41 37.28 -47.34
N LEU A 174 51.98 36.63 -46.26
CA LEU A 174 52.72 36.62 -44.98
C LEU A 174 53.11 35.23 -44.47
N ASP A 175 53.45 34.30 -45.37
CA ASP A 175 54.26 33.14 -45.00
C ASP A 175 55.64 33.24 -45.66
N SER A 176 56.62 33.78 -44.92
CA SER A 176 58.03 33.50 -45.23
C SER A 176 58.29 32.06 -44.79
N VAL A 177 58.51 31.18 -45.77
CA VAL A 177 58.89 29.78 -45.55
C VAL A 177 59.95 29.69 -44.46
N SER A 178 59.62 29.02 -43.35
CA SER A 178 60.60 28.70 -42.32
C SER A 178 61.65 27.78 -42.97
N GLN A 179 62.86 28.30 -43.22
CA GLN A 179 63.99 27.46 -43.55
C GLN A 179 64.44 26.77 -42.27
N VAL A 180 64.23 25.45 -42.22
CA VAL A 180 64.95 24.59 -41.28
C VAL A 180 66.40 24.61 -41.71
N VAL A 181 67.28 25.12 -40.85
CA VAL A 181 68.73 25.06 -41.01
C VAL A 181 69.15 23.63 -40.70
N ASP A 182 69.54 22.86 -41.72
CA ASP A 182 70.31 21.64 -41.55
C ASP A 182 71.62 22.00 -40.84
N SER A 183 71.83 21.43 -39.66
CA SER A 183 73.11 21.45 -38.94
C SER A 183 73.67 20.02 -38.98
N GLU A 184 74.94 19.91 -39.38
CA GLU A 184 75.76 18.70 -39.56
C GLU A 184 75.63 17.62 -38.47
#